data_AF-A0A8C1F9Q3-F1
#
_entry.id   AF-A0A8C1F9Q3-F1
#
_cell.length_a   1.000
_cell.length_b   1.000
_cell.length_c   1.000
_cell.angle_alpha   90.00
_cell.angle_beta   90.00
_cell.angle_gamma   90.00
#
_symmetry.space_group_name_H-M   'P 1'
#
loop_
_entity.id
_entity.type
_entity.pdbx_description
1 polymer ?
#
loop_
_entity_poly.entity_id
_entity_poly.type
_entity_poly.pdbx_seq_one_letter_code
_entity_poly.pdbx_strand_id
1 'polypeptide(L)'
;LLMNNMYLIRSDLPLISQVEEIKGFIDSLAEKVEEVKINHSAILASPNPDEKTKADLEELMTDIKKLANKVRSKLKNIQQTIEQEEALNHSKNPSADLRIRKTQHLTLSRKFVEVMSEYNATQSDYRERCKGRIQRQLEITGRNTTNEELESMLESNNPSIFTSGIIMDCNISEQAMNEIETRHSEIIKLENSIRELHDMFMDMAMLVESQGELINNIEKNVCSAQDYVEKAKEETKKAVKYQSKAQRKLILIGGCVSICLFILIISLAIGLS
;
A
#
# COMPACT_ATOMS: atom_id res chain seq x y z
N LEU A 1 25.60 18.83 20.69
CA LEU A 1 24.54 19.17 19.71
C LEU A 1 24.62 18.33 18.44
N LEU A 2 25.78 18.10 17.82
CA LEU A 2 25.89 17.23 16.63
C LEU A 2 25.71 15.72 16.91
N MET A 3 26.11 15.22 18.09
CA MET A 3 25.93 13.80 18.45
C MET A 3 24.47 13.40 18.67
N ASN A 4 23.59 14.28 19.19
CA ASN A 4 22.17 13.95 19.37
C ASN A 4 21.41 13.89 18.04
N ASN A 5 21.80 14.69 17.04
CA ASN A 5 21.21 14.62 15.69
C ASN A 5 21.63 13.35 14.93
N MET A 6 22.83 12.83 15.18
CA MET A 6 23.32 11.62 14.53
C MET A 6 22.66 10.34 15.08
N TYR A 7 22.19 10.35 16.34
CA TYR A 7 21.42 9.25 16.92
C TYR A 7 19.98 9.18 16.39
N LEU A 8 19.34 10.32 16.15
CA LEU A 8 17.99 10.39 15.57
C LEU A 8 17.94 9.89 14.11
N ILE A 9 18.96 10.21 13.30
CA ILE A 9 19.03 9.73 11.91
C ILE A 9 19.27 8.21 11.85
N ARG A 10 19.92 7.63 12.87
CA ARG A 10 20.27 6.20 12.91
C ARG A 10 19.11 5.31 13.38
N SER A 11 18.12 5.83 14.09
CA SER A 11 16.92 5.09 14.52
C SER A 11 15.82 5.01 13.46
N ASP A 12 15.78 5.96 12.52
CA ASP A 12 14.66 6.09 11.56
C ASP A 12 14.89 5.31 10.25
N LEU A 13 16.16 5.00 9.94
CA LEU A 13 16.56 4.24 8.75
C LEU A 13 15.89 2.85 8.62
N PRO A 14 15.76 2.07 9.71
CA PRO A 14 15.08 0.78 9.67
C PRO A 14 13.57 0.90 9.40
N LEU A 15 12.91 1.97 9.85
CA LEU A 15 11.50 2.20 9.60
C LEU A 15 11.26 2.61 8.14
N ILE A 16 12.04 3.56 7.63
CA ILE A 16 11.93 4.04 6.25
C ILE A 16 12.11 2.89 5.27
N SER A 17 13.12 2.05 5.50
CA SER A 17 13.36 0.86 4.67
C SER A 17 12.19 -0.13 4.71
N GLN A 18 11.58 -0.36 5.88
CA GLN A 18 10.40 -1.24 5.99
C GLN A 18 9.18 -0.66 5.27
N VAL A 19 8.95 0.65 5.39
CA VAL A 19 7.84 1.35 4.71
C VAL A 19 8.01 1.29 3.20
N GLU A 20 9.21 1.54 2.69
CA GLU A 20 9.52 1.45 1.25
C GLU A 20 9.33 0.03 0.72
N GLU A 21 9.76 -0.99 1.48
CA GLU A 21 9.58 -2.40 1.11
C GLU A 21 8.09 -2.78 1.04
N ILE A 22 7.30 -2.40 2.06
CA ILE A 22 5.85 -2.67 2.07
C ILE A 22 5.16 -1.97 0.91
N LYS A 23 5.53 -0.70 0.66
CA LYS A 23 5.01 0.05 -0.47
C LYS A 23 5.33 -0.65 -1.80
N GLY A 24 6.56 -1.11 -1.99
CA GLY A 24 6.94 -1.88 -3.18
C GLY A 24 6.13 -3.16 -3.36
N PHE A 25 5.81 -3.87 -2.28
CA PHE A 25 4.93 -5.04 -2.35
C PHE A 25 3.48 -4.68 -2.69
N ILE A 26 2.96 -3.56 -2.18
CA ILE A 26 1.60 -3.09 -2.52
C ILE A 26 1.54 -2.63 -3.98
N ASP A 27 2.56 -1.95 -4.48
CA ASP A 27 2.63 -1.50 -5.87
C ASP A 27 2.71 -2.72 -6.82
N SER A 28 3.53 -3.73 -6.49
CA SER A 28 3.58 -5.00 -7.22
C SER A 28 2.26 -5.76 -7.17
N LEU A 29 1.57 -5.75 -6.03
CA LEU A 29 0.25 -6.34 -5.89
C LEU A 29 -0.75 -5.67 -6.84
N ALA A 30 -0.77 -4.33 -6.90
CA ALA A 30 -1.64 -3.58 -7.79
C ALA A 30 -1.38 -3.90 -9.27
N GLU A 31 -0.11 -4.01 -9.68
CA GLU A 31 0.27 -4.43 -11.03
C GLU A 31 -0.29 -5.82 -11.37
N LYS A 32 -0.14 -6.78 -10.45
CA LYS A 32 -0.65 -8.15 -10.63
C LYS A 32 -2.18 -8.20 -10.72
N VAL A 33 -2.90 -7.34 -10.00
CA VAL A 33 -4.36 -7.20 -10.12
C VAL A 33 -4.76 -6.75 -11.53
N GLU A 34 -4.01 -5.82 -12.13
CA GLU A 34 -4.26 -5.40 -13.51
C GLU A 34 -3.96 -6.51 -14.52
N GLU A 35 -2.88 -7.28 -14.33
CA GLU A 35 -2.58 -8.46 -15.16
C GLU A 35 -3.71 -9.51 -15.09
N VAL A 36 -4.31 -9.71 -13.91
CA VAL A 36 -5.47 -10.60 -13.72
C VAL A 36 -6.67 -10.14 -14.56
N LYS A 37 -6.98 -8.83 -14.59
CA LYS A 37 -8.08 -8.29 -15.43
C LYS A 37 -7.88 -8.58 -16.92
N ILE A 38 -6.64 -8.47 -17.38
CA ILE A 38 -6.26 -8.75 -18.78
C ILE A 38 -6.48 -10.24 -19.08
N ASN A 39 -5.97 -11.13 -18.23
CA ASN A 39 -6.12 -12.57 -18.42
C ASN A 39 -7.59 -13.01 -18.36
N HIS A 40 -8.37 -12.50 -17.40
CA HIS A 40 -9.82 -12.72 -17.35
C HIS A 40 -10.53 -12.32 -18.65
N SER A 41 -10.16 -11.16 -19.20
CA SER A 41 -10.74 -10.68 -20.46
C SER A 41 -10.34 -11.58 -21.64
N ALA A 42 -9.10 -12.03 -21.70
CA ALA A 42 -8.62 -12.96 -22.74
C ALA A 42 -9.32 -14.33 -22.65
N ILE A 43 -9.47 -14.86 -21.44
CA ILE A 43 -10.11 -16.15 -21.18
C ILE A 43 -11.60 -16.13 -21.59
N LEU A 44 -12.30 -15.02 -21.36
CA LEU A 44 -13.69 -14.83 -21.77
C LEU A 44 -13.88 -14.52 -23.26
N ALA A 45 -12.81 -14.13 -23.97
CA ALA A 45 -12.88 -13.82 -25.39
C ALA A 45 -12.90 -15.07 -26.27
N SER A 46 -12.46 -16.23 -25.75
CA SER A 46 -12.45 -17.50 -26.46
C SER A 46 -13.37 -18.52 -25.79
N PRO A 47 -14.20 -19.27 -26.54
CA PRO A 47 -14.95 -20.43 -26.02
C PRO A 47 -14.03 -21.47 -25.38
N ASN A 48 -12.86 -21.70 -26.01
CA ASN A 48 -11.81 -22.59 -25.54
C ASN A 48 -10.54 -21.75 -25.29
N PRO A 49 -10.34 -21.24 -24.06
CA PRO A 49 -9.14 -20.49 -23.72
C PRO A 49 -7.94 -21.42 -23.76
N ASP A 50 -6.80 -20.89 -24.21
CA ASP A 50 -5.55 -21.65 -24.24
C ASP A 50 -5.07 -21.96 -22.82
N GLU A 51 -4.44 -23.12 -22.67
CA GLU A 51 -4.00 -23.62 -21.36
C GLU A 51 -2.90 -22.74 -20.74
N LYS A 52 -2.16 -22.00 -21.58
CA LYS A 52 -1.14 -21.07 -21.11
C LYS A 52 -1.77 -19.89 -20.39
N THR A 53 -2.76 -19.21 -20.96
CA THR A 53 -3.45 -18.09 -20.30
C THR A 53 -4.10 -18.51 -18.99
N LYS A 54 -4.63 -19.75 -18.92
CA LYS A 54 -5.15 -20.31 -17.65
C LYS A 54 -4.06 -20.53 -16.61
N ALA A 55 -2.92 -21.10 -17.01
CA ALA A 55 -1.77 -21.30 -16.14
C ALA A 55 -1.18 -19.97 -15.63
N ASP A 56 -1.07 -18.97 -16.53
CA ASP A 56 -0.60 -17.62 -16.19
C ASP A 56 -1.55 -16.97 -15.15
N LEU A 57 -2.88 -17.13 -15.29
CA LEU A 57 -3.84 -16.65 -14.30
C LEU A 57 -3.67 -17.34 -12.93
N GLU A 58 -3.47 -18.66 -12.89
CA GLU A 58 -3.27 -19.40 -11.64
C GLU A 58 -1.97 -18.99 -10.93
N GLU A 59 -0.91 -18.73 -11.69
CA GLU A 59 0.36 -18.20 -11.16
C GLU A 59 0.14 -16.80 -10.55
N LEU A 60 -0.56 -15.90 -11.25
CA LEU A 60 -0.89 -14.57 -10.74
C LEU A 60 -1.70 -14.63 -9.45
N MET A 61 -2.72 -15.48 -9.37
CA MET A 61 -3.53 -15.65 -8.15
C MET A 61 -2.66 -16.14 -6.98
N THR A 62 -1.74 -17.06 -7.24
CA THR A 62 -0.80 -17.59 -6.25
C THR A 62 0.15 -16.50 -5.76
N ASP A 63 0.66 -15.66 -6.65
CA ASP A 63 1.59 -14.59 -6.31
C ASP A 63 0.91 -13.43 -5.58
N ILE A 64 -0.31 -13.07 -5.97
CA ILE A 64 -1.16 -12.12 -5.23
C ILE A 64 -1.35 -12.61 -3.79
N LYS A 65 -1.70 -13.89 -3.60
CA LYS A 65 -1.84 -14.48 -2.26
C LYS A 65 -0.54 -14.39 -1.44
N LYS A 66 0.61 -14.70 -2.04
CA LYS A 66 1.92 -14.61 -1.37
C LYS A 66 2.27 -13.18 -0.98
N LEU A 67 2.11 -12.22 -1.92
CA LEU A 67 2.42 -10.80 -1.69
C LEU A 67 1.50 -10.21 -0.63
N ALA A 68 0.19 -10.48 -0.72
CA ALA A 68 -0.78 -9.99 0.24
C ALA A 68 -0.50 -10.51 1.67
N ASN A 69 -0.10 -11.79 1.81
CA ASN A 69 0.33 -12.33 3.10
C ASN A 69 1.63 -11.69 3.64
N LYS A 70 2.60 -11.38 2.77
CA LYS A 70 3.82 -10.65 3.16
C LYS A 70 3.49 -9.25 3.67
N VAL A 71 2.64 -8.52 2.95
CA VAL A 71 2.17 -7.18 3.35
C VAL A 71 1.44 -7.25 4.68
N ARG A 72 0.48 -8.17 4.85
CA ARG A 72 -0.24 -8.39 6.12
C ARG A 72 0.72 -8.64 7.28
N SER A 73 1.68 -9.55 7.11
CA SER A 73 2.63 -9.88 8.18
C SER A 73 3.49 -8.68 8.57
N LYS A 74 3.99 -7.91 7.60
CA LYS A 74 4.79 -6.71 7.89
C LYS A 74 3.97 -5.60 8.56
N LEU A 75 2.74 -5.35 8.10
CA LEU A 75 1.84 -4.39 8.76
C LEU A 75 1.56 -4.81 10.21
N LYS A 76 1.27 -6.09 10.46
CA LYS A 76 1.06 -6.62 11.81
C LYS A 76 2.28 -6.45 12.72
N ASN A 77 3.49 -6.62 12.19
CA ASN A 77 4.73 -6.39 12.96
C ASN A 77 4.89 -4.91 13.33
N ILE A 78 4.58 -3.98 12.40
CA ILE A 78 4.58 -2.54 12.70
C ILE A 78 3.53 -2.21 13.77
N GLN A 79 2.33 -2.78 13.66
CA GLN A 79 1.26 -2.61 14.65
C GLN A 79 1.71 -3.07 16.05
N GLN A 80 2.30 -4.25 16.17
CA GLN A 80 2.81 -4.76 17.45
C GLN A 80 3.91 -3.86 18.03
N THR A 81 4.78 -3.30 17.17
CA THR A 81 5.83 -2.37 17.60
C THR A 81 5.21 -1.07 18.15
N ILE A 82 4.18 -0.55 17.49
CA ILE A 82 3.42 0.62 17.95
C ILE A 82 2.80 0.35 19.32
N GLU A 83 2.10 -0.77 19.49
CA GLU A 83 1.45 -1.15 20.76
C GLU A 83 2.45 -1.30 21.91
N GLN A 84 3.61 -1.90 21.65
CA GLN A 84 4.69 -2.02 22.64
C GLN A 84 5.25 -0.66 23.05
N GLU A 85 5.50 0.23 22.08
CA GLU A 85 5.98 1.59 22.36
C GLU A 85 4.95 2.41 23.14
N GLU A 86 3.65 2.21 22.90
CA GLU A 86 2.56 2.84 23.66
C GLU A 86 2.48 2.32 25.10
N ALA A 87 2.60 1.02 25.31
CA ALA A 87 2.59 0.42 26.64
C ALA A 87 3.77 0.88 27.50
N LEU A 88 4.95 1.07 26.89
CA LEU A 88 6.15 1.55 27.57
C LEU A 88 6.11 3.07 27.84
N ASN A 89 5.54 3.86 26.94
CA ASN A 89 5.44 5.31 27.08
C ASN A 89 4.13 5.73 27.77
N HIS A 90 4.09 5.69 29.10
CA HIS A 90 3.00 6.27 29.92
C HIS A 90 2.94 7.83 29.87
N SER A 91 3.74 8.47 29.03
CA SER A 91 3.79 9.92 28.88
C SER A 91 2.61 10.42 28.06
N LYS A 92 1.95 11.50 28.53
CA LYS A 92 0.83 12.17 27.83
C LYS A 92 1.14 12.62 26.39
N ASN A 93 2.42 12.67 26.00
CA ASN A 93 2.86 13.14 24.69
C ASN A 93 3.62 12.04 23.93
N PRO A 94 3.03 11.43 22.88
CA PRO A 94 3.73 10.45 22.07
C PRO A 94 4.93 11.08 21.35
N SER A 95 6.03 10.32 21.24
CA SER A 95 7.24 10.76 20.53
C SER A 95 6.93 11.07 19.06
N ALA A 96 7.74 11.91 18.42
CA ALA A 96 7.58 12.20 16.99
C ALA A 96 7.71 10.92 16.14
N ASP A 97 8.61 10.04 16.55
CA ASP A 97 8.87 8.73 15.92
C ASP A 97 7.64 7.80 15.98
N LEU A 98 7.02 7.64 17.16
CA LEU A 98 5.78 6.87 17.33
C LEU A 98 4.63 7.43 16.46
N ARG A 99 4.52 8.76 16.35
CA ARG A 99 3.53 9.41 15.48
C ARG A 99 3.80 9.12 14.00
N ILE A 100 5.06 9.15 13.58
CA ILE A 100 5.45 8.80 12.21
C ILE A 100 5.10 7.33 11.92
N ARG A 101 5.48 6.39 12.80
CA ARG A 101 5.14 4.96 12.62
C ARG A 101 3.64 4.73 12.45
N LYS A 102 2.82 5.33 13.33
CA LYS A 102 1.36 5.24 13.27
C LYS A 102 0.78 5.78 11.96
N THR A 103 1.30 6.91 11.50
CA THR A 103 0.87 7.53 10.24
C THR A 103 1.22 6.65 9.04
N GLN A 104 2.44 6.12 9.01
CA GLN A 104 2.90 5.24 7.94
C GLN A 104 2.12 3.93 7.92
N HIS A 105 1.95 3.29 9.08
CA HIS A 105 1.14 2.08 9.22
C HIS A 105 -0.26 2.28 8.65
N LEU A 106 -0.97 3.32 9.10
CA LEU A 106 -2.32 3.62 8.62
C LEU A 106 -2.38 3.85 7.10
N THR A 107 -1.44 4.63 6.56
CA THR A 107 -1.40 4.95 5.13
C THR A 107 -1.20 3.69 4.30
N LEU A 108 -0.27 2.83 4.70
CA LEU A 108 0.00 1.56 4.03
C LEU A 108 -1.17 0.57 4.19
N SER A 109 -1.77 0.48 5.38
CA SER A 109 -2.96 -0.36 5.61
C SER A 109 -4.13 0.04 4.72
N ARG A 110 -4.40 1.34 4.58
CA ARG A 110 -5.45 1.84 3.68
C ARG A 110 -5.16 1.51 2.23
N LYS A 111 -3.94 1.76 1.76
CA LYS A 111 -3.58 1.46 0.37
C LYS A 111 -3.65 -0.04 0.09
N PHE A 112 -3.25 -0.87 1.04
CA PHE A 112 -3.39 -2.31 0.93
C PHE A 112 -4.85 -2.75 0.83
N VAL A 113 -5.73 -2.24 1.70
CA VAL A 113 -7.18 -2.52 1.64
C VAL A 113 -7.76 -2.07 0.30
N GLU A 114 -7.41 -0.89 -0.19
CA GLU A 114 -7.83 -0.37 -1.50
C GLU A 114 -7.50 -1.35 -2.63
N VAL A 115 -6.24 -1.80 -2.73
CA VAL A 115 -5.79 -2.75 -3.77
C VAL A 115 -6.49 -4.11 -3.62
N MET A 116 -6.67 -4.59 -2.39
CA MET A 116 -7.36 -5.86 -2.16
C MET A 116 -8.84 -5.75 -2.52
N SER A 117 -9.52 -4.65 -2.17
CA SER A 117 -10.91 -4.40 -2.56
C SER A 117 -11.07 -4.37 -4.08
N GLU A 118 -10.13 -3.76 -4.80
CA GLU A 118 -10.09 -3.77 -6.27
C GLU A 118 -9.92 -5.19 -6.83
N TYR A 119 -9.05 -6.01 -6.22
CA TYR A 119 -8.93 -7.42 -6.58
C TYR A 119 -10.25 -8.17 -6.36
N ASN A 120 -10.91 -8.00 -5.21
CA ASN A 120 -12.19 -8.64 -4.94
C ASN A 120 -13.28 -8.20 -5.92
N ALA A 121 -13.33 -6.91 -6.27
CA ALA A 121 -14.26 -6.40 -7.28
C ALA A 121 -13.98 -7.02 -8.67
N THR A 122 -12.71 -7.13 -9.05
CA THR A 122 -12.27 -7.80 -10.29
C THR A 122 -12.73 -9.26 -10.32
N GLN A 123 -12.52 -9.98 -9.23
CA GLN A 123 -12.95 -11.37 -9.09
C GLN A 123 -14.49 -11.50 -9.16
N SER A 124 -15.23 -10.63 -8.48
CA SER A 124 -16.69 -10.63 -8.52
C SER A 124 -17.26 -10.32 -9.92
N ASP A 125 -16.69 -9.37 -10.65
CA ASP A 125 -17.07 -9.06 -12.04
C ASP A 125 -16.84 -10.28 -12.94
N TYR A 126 -15.68 -10.93 -12.78
CA TYR A 126 -15.37 -12.14 -13.53
C TYR A 126 -16.36 -13.27 -13.26
N ARG A 127 -16.77 -13.48 -12.00
CA ARG A 127 -17.80 -14.48 -11.62
C ARG A 127 -19.09 -14.26 -12.40
N GLU A 128 -19.58 -13.01 -12.39
CA GLU A 128 -20.85 -12.66 -13.04
C GLU A 128 -20.77 -12.82 -14.55
N ARG A 129 -19.62 -12.49 -15.15
CA ARG A 129 -19.39 -12.71 -16.59
C ARG A 129 -19.36 -14.21 -16.94
N CYS A 130 -18.73 -15.05 -16.12
CA CYS A 130 -18.75 -16.51 -16.31
C CYS A 130 -20.17 -17.08 -16.16
N LYS A 131 -20.92 -16.62 -15.16
CA LYS A 131 -22.33 -16.99 -14.99
C LYS A 131 -23.18 -16.61 -16.20
N GLY A 132 -23.04 -15.38 -16.71
CA GLY A 132 -23.74 -14.94 -17.93
C GLY A 132 -23.37 -15.78 -19.17
N ARG A 133 -22.12 -16.24 -19.28
CA ARG A 133 -21.71 -17.20 -20.33
C ARG A 133 -22.42 -18.54 -20.18
N ILE A 134 -22.48 -19.11 -18.97
CA ILE A 134 -23.19 -20.37 -18.70
C ILE A 134 -24.66 -20.24 -19.05
N GLN A 135 -25.32 -19.14 -18.62
CA GLN A 135 -26.72 -18.87 -18.95
C GLN A 135 -26.95 -18.87 -20.46
N ARG A 136 -26.08 -18.18 -21.20
CA ARG A 136 -26.15 -18.11 -22.67
C ARG A 136 -26.02 -19.50 -23.31
N GLN A 137 -25.13 -20.36 -22.81
CA GLN A 137 -24.96 -21.72 -23.32
C GLN A 137 -26.17 -22.62 -23.00
N LEU A 138 -26.80 -22.44 -21.84
CA LEU A 138 -28.05 -23.13 -21.50
C LEU A 138 -29.20 -22.72 -22.46
N GLU A 139 -29.31 -21.42 -22.77
CA GLU A 139 -30.29 -20.94 -23.76
C GLU A 139 -30.07 -21.55 -25.15
N ILE A 140 -28.81 -21.67 -25.60
CA ILE A 140 -28.44 -22.27 -26.90
C ILE A 140 -28.85 -23.74 -26.97
N THR A 141 -28.76 -24.47 -25.85
CA THR A 141 -29.18 -25.87 -25.75
C THR A 141 -30.70 -26.03 -25.53
N GLY A 142 -31.45 -24.91 -25.50
CA GLY A 142 -32.90 -24.90 -25.39
C GLY A 142 -33.43 -24.93 -23.95
N ARG A 143 -32.55 -24.76 -22.95
CA ARG A 143 -32.92 -24.67 -21.53
C ARG A 143 -32.94 -23.21 -21.08
N ASN A 144 -34.13 -22.67 -20.87
CA ASN A 144 -34.28 -21.37 -20.23
C ASN A 144 -34.10 -21.51 -18.72
N THR A 145 -33.13 -20.80 -18.16
CA THR A 145 -32.79 -20.85 -16.73
C THR A 145 -32.84 -19.45 -16.16
N THR A 146 -33.58 -19.30 -15.06
CA THR A 146 -33.63 -18.02 -14.31
C THR A 146 -32.32 -17.77 -13.58
N ASN A 147 -32.05 -16.53 -13.17
CA ASN A 147 -30.83 -16.21 -12.44
C ASN A 147 -30.74 -16.97 -11.12
N GLU A 148 -31.87 -17.12 -10.42
CA GLU A 148 -31.97 -17.84 -9.15
C GLU A 148 -31.76 -19.34 -9.33
N GLU A 149 -32.34 -19.93 -10.38
CA GLU A 149 -32.11 -21.33 -10.72
C GLU A 149 -30.63 -21.57 -11.07
N LEU A 150 -30.03 -20.68 -11.87
CA LEU A 150 -28.63 -20.80 -12.25
C LEU A 150 -27.69 -20.72 -11.05
N GLU A 151 -27.93 -19.80 -10.10
CA GLU A 151 -27.15 -19.75 -8.86
C GLU A 151 -27.30 -21.04 -8.05
N SER A 152 -28.52 -21.58 -7.91
CA SER A 152 -28.72 -22.86 -7.22
C SER A 152 -27.96 -24.01 -7.90
N MET A 153 -27.81 -23.95 -9.23
CA MET A 153 -27.05 -24.92 -9.99
C MET A 153 -25.54 -24.79 -9.74
N LEU A 154 -25.01 -23.57 -9.69
CA LEU A 154 -23.61 -23.30 -9.36
C LEU A 154 -23.28 -23.74 -7.92
N GLU A 155 -24.19 -23.55 -6.98
CA GLU A 155 -24.03 -23.98 -5.58
C GLU A 155 -24.08 -25.51 -5.40
N SER A 156 -24.74 -26.22 -6.31
CA SER A 156 -25.05 -27.65 -6.16
C SER A 156 -23.82 -28.58 -6.18
N ASN A 157 -22.62 -28.05 -6.46
CA ASN A 157 -21.33 -28.77 -6.54
C ASN A 157 -21.39 -30.07 -7.38
N ASN A 158 -22.39 -30.18 -8.26
CA ASN A 158 -22.67 -31.35 -9.08
C ASN A 158 -22.65 -30.94 -10.55
N PRO A 159 -21.55 -31.21 -11.29
CA PRO A 159 -21.43 -30.85 -12.70
C PRO A 159 -22.54 -31.43 -13.60
N SER A 160 -23.15 -32.57 -13.22
CA SER A 160 -24.24 -33.18 -13.98
C SER A 160 -25.55 -32.40 -13.94
N ILE A 161 -25.65 -31.37 -13.08
CA ILE A 161 -26.85 -30.53 -13.05
C ILE A 161 -27.01 -29.72 -14.34
N PHE A 162 -25.90 -29.40 -15.01
CA PHE A 162 -25.90 -28.68 -16.28
C PHE A 162 -26.26 -29.61 -17.45
N THR A 163 -25.94 -30.90 -17.39
CA THR A 163 -26.28 -31.89 -18.43
C THR A 163 -27.72 -32.39 -18.33
N SER A 164 -28.35 -32.25 -17.17
CA SER A 164 -29.70 -32.70 -16.91
C SER A 164 -30.72 -31.93 -17.76
N GLY A 165 -31.41 -32.64 -18.66
CA GLY A 165 -32.46 -32.08 -19.52
C GLY A 165 -31.98 -31.52 -20.87
N ILE A 166 -30.69 -31.63 -21.19
CA ILE A 166 -30.15 -31.27 -22.50
C ILE A 166 -30.16 -32.50 -23.41
N ILE A 167 -30.71 -32.35 -24.61
CA ILE A 167 -30.65 -33.39 -25.66
C ILE A 167 -29.24 -33.38 -26.26
N MET A 168 -28.51 -34.49 -26.10
CA MET A 168 -27.10 -34.63 -26.50
C MET A 168 -26.94 -35.14 -27.95
N ASP A 169 -27.91 -34.84 -28.82
CA ASP A 169 -27.98 -35.40 -30.18
C ASP A 169 -27.30 -34.52 -31.25
N CYS A 170 -26.66 -33.41 -30.85
CA CYS A 170 -26.00 -32.49 -31.79
C CYS A 170 -24.63 -32.00 -31.30
N ASN A 171 -23.69 -31.80 -32.23
CA ASN A 171 -22.36 -31.24 -31.95
C ASN A 171 -22.40 -29.88 -31.23
N ILE A 172 -23.50 -29.13 -31.40
CA ILE A 172 -23.72 -27.83 -30.73
C ILE A 172 -23.89 -28.02 -29.22
N SER A 173 -24.59 -29.09 -28.82
CA SER A 173 -24.85 -29.45 -27.43
C SER A 173 -23.56 -29.86 -26.70
N GLU A 174 -22.69 -30.60 -27.38
CA GLU A 174 -21.37 -30.99 -26.85
C GLU A 174 -20.44 -29.79 -26.65
N GLN A 175 -20.38 -28.87 -27.62
CA GLN A 175 -19.59 -27.65 -27.50
C GLN A 175 -20.09 -26.73 -26.37
N ALA A 176 -21.42 -26.55 -26.26
CA ALA A 176 -22.02 -25.77 -25.19
C ALA A 176 -21.71 -26.38 -23.81
N MET A 177 -21.74 -27.71 -23.70
CA MET A 177 -21.43 -28.41 -22.46
C MET A 177 -19.97 -28.22 -22.03
N ASN A 178 -19.03 -28.35 -22.96
CA ASN A 178 -17.60 -28.13 -22.68
C ASN A 178 -17.34 -26.68 -22.20
N GLU A 179 -17.97 -25.70 -22.84
CA GLU A 179 -17.85 -24.31 -22.40
C GLU A 179 -18.45 -24.12 -21.00
N ILE A 180 -19.63 -24.69 -20.72
CA ILE A 180 -20.24 -24.62 -19.37
C ILE A 180 -19.31 -25.23 -18.31
N GLU A 181 -18.74 -26.41 -18.56
CA GLU A 181 -17.83 -27.08 -17.63
C GLU A 181 -16.57 -26.23 -17.38
N THR A 182 -16.00 -25.65 -18.45
CA THR A 182 -14.84 -24.76 -18.35
C THR A 182 -15.16 -23.53 -17.48
N ARG A 183 -16.29 -22.85 -17.72
CA ARG A 183 -16.68 -21.66 -16.95
C ARG A 183 -17.03 -21.99 -15.50
N HIS A 184 -17.69 -23.12 -15.27
CA HIS A 184 -17.99 -23.60 -13.92
C HIS A 184 -16.70 -23.87 -13.14
N SER A 185 -15.72 -24.54 -13.74
CA SER A 185 -14.40 -24.76 -13.13
C SER A 185 -13.71 -23.44 -12.75
N GLU A 186 -13.80 -22.43 -13.61
CA GLU A 186 -13.28 -21.10 -13.34
C GLU A 186 -13.98 -20.42 -12.16
N ILE A 187 -15.31 -20.53 -12.04
CA ILE A 187 -16.08 -20.01 -10.89
C ILE A 187 -15.65 -20.69 -9.58
N ILE A 188 -15.38 -22.00 -9.60
CA ILE A 188 -14.91 -22.71 -8.39
C ILE A 188 -13.53 -22.20 -7.96
N LYS A 189 -12.58 -22.05 -8.90
CA LYS A 189 -11.23 -21.53 -8.60
C LYS A 189 -11.30 -20.11 -8.03
N LEU A 190 -12.17 -19.30 -8.61
CA LEU A 190 -12.47 -17.94 -8.19
C LEU A 190 -13.01 -17.86 -6.76
N GLU A 191 -14.05 -18.63 -6.44
CA GLU A 191 -14.66 -18.66 -5.11
C GLU A 191 -13.67 -19.15 -4.05
N ASN A 192 -12.80 -20.10 -4.40
CA ASN A 192 -11.70 -20.51 -3.52
C ASN A 192 -10.73 -19.36 -3.26
N SER A 193 -10.33 -18.60 -4.28
CA SER A 193 -9.45 -17.43 -4.10
C SER A 193 -10.08 -16.35 -3.23
N ILE A 194 -11.37 -16.03 -3.44
CA ILE A 194 -12.10 -15.05 -2.62
C ILE A 194 -12.17 -15.53 -1.17
N ARG A 195 -12.50 -16.82 -0.95
CA ARG A 195 -12.58 -17.41 0.40
C ARG A 195 -11.24 -17.34 1.13
N GLU A 196 -10.13 -17.62 0.45
CA GLU A 196 -8.79 -17.53 1.04
C GLU A 196 -8.40 -16.09 1.43
N LEU A 197 -8.95 -15.09 0.74
CA LEU A 197 -8.70 -13.68 1.06
C LEU A 197 -9.64 -13.13 2.13
N HIS A 198 -10.79 -13.77 2.34
CA HIS A 198 -11.79 -13.34 3.31
C HIS A 198 -11.18 -13.16 4.72
N ASP A 199 -10.36 -14.11 5.17
CA ASP A 199 -9.68 -14.02 6.48
C ASP A 199 -8.75 -12.81 6.57
N MET A 200 -8.08 -12.47 5.47
CA MET A 200 -7.21 -11.30 5.38
C MET A 200 -8.00 -9.99 5.39
N PHE A 201 -9.15 -9.95 4.72
CA PHE A 201 -10.03 -8.78 4.74
C PHE A 201 -10.61 -8.51 6.11
N MET A 202 -11.02 -9.55 6.84
CA MET A 202 -11.55 -9.40 8.20
C MET A 202 -10.48 -8.85 9.15
N ASP A 203 -9.26 -9.41 9.11
CA ASP A 203 -8.11 -8.90 9.87
C ASP A 203 -7.85 -7.42 9.56
N MET A 204 -7.88 -7.04 8.27
CA MET A 204 -7.53 -5.69 7.86
C MET A 204 -8.64 -4.67 8.13
N ALA A 205 -9.91 -5.07 8.02
CA ALA A 205 -11.05 -4.22 8.37
C ALA A 205 -10.98 -3.82 9.86
N MET A 206 -10.70 -4.79 10.75
CA MET A 206 -10.51 -4.52 12.18
C MET A 206 -9.29 -3.61 12.44
N LEU A 207 -8.19 -3.82 11.72
CA LEU A 207 -7.00 -2.97 11.83
C LEU A 207 -7.26 -1.52 11.39
N VAL A 208 -8.06 -1.29 10.35
CA VAL A 208 -8.37 0.08 9.88
C VAL A 208 -9.42 0.76 10.77
N GLU A 209 -10.43 0.01 11.24
CA GLU A 209 -11.50 0.53 12.11
C GLU A 209 -10.95 1.01 13.47
N SER A 210 -10.08 0.22 14.10
CA SER A 210 -9.44 0.58 15.38
C SER A 210 -8.56 1.84 15.30
N GLN A 211 -8.15 2.27 14.09
CA GLN A 211 -7.33 3.46 13.87
C GLN A 211 -8.15 4.72 13.53
N GLY A 212 -9.49 4.63 13.44
CA GLY A 212 -10.43 5.69 13.07
C GLY A 212 -10.34 6.98 13.91
N GLU A 213 -10.16 6.88 15.23
CA GLU A 213 -10.03 8.02 16.13
C GLU A 213 -8.65 8.70 16.08
N LEU A 214 -7.61 7.98 15.65
CA LEU A 214 -6.23 8.48 15.63
C LEU A 214 -6.00 9.53 14.53
N ILE A 215 -6.75 9.42 13.42
CA ILE A 215 -6.66 10.27 12.22
C ILE A 215 -6.84 11.75 12.54
N ASN A 216 -7.86 12.09 13.33
CA ASN A 216 -8.23 13.48 13.60
C ASN A 216 -7.15 14.22 14.43
N ASN A 217 -6.37 13.46 15.20
CA ASN A 217 -5.26 13.99 15.98
C ASN A 217 -3.93 13.96 15.22
N ILE A 218 -3.75 13.05 14.24
CA ILE A 218 -2.52 12.91 13.46
C ILE A 218 -2.39 13.99 12.39
N GLU A 219 -3.43 14.27 11.61
CA GLU A 219 -3.39 15.31 10.56
C GLU A 219 -3.03 16.68 11.18
N LYS A 220 -3.57 16.94 12.37
CA LYS A 220 -3.25 18.10 13.21
C LYS A 220 -1.79 18.10 13.73
N ASN A 221 -1.24 16.93 14.06
CA ASN A 221 0.12 16.79 14.60
C ASN A 221 1.22 16.73 13.53
N VAL A 222 0.94 16.21 12.33
CA VAL A 222 1.88 16.19 11.19
C VAL A 222 2.02 17.60 10.60
N CYS A 223 0.91 18.36 10.48
CA CYS A 223 0.97 19.79 10.19
C CYS A 223 1.84 20.52 11.22
N SER A 224 1.63 20.24 12.50
CA SER A 224 2.43 20.85 13.57
C SER A 224 3.92 20.47 13.48
N ALA A 225 4.27 19.23 13.14
CA ALA A 225 5.66 18.80 12.98
C ALA A 225 6.35 19.45 11.76
N GLN A 226 5.61 19.61 10.65
CA GLN A 226 6.06 20.38 9.49
C GLN A 226 6.34 21.84 9.88
N ASP A 227 5.43 22.46 10.64
CA ASP A 227 5.62 23.82 11.18
C ASP A 227 6.86 23.95 12.08
N TYR A 228 7.17 22.91 12.88
CA TYR A 228 8.37 22.88 13.73
C TYR A 228 9.66 22.77 12.91
N VAL A 229 9.67 21.93 11.86
CA VAL A 229 10.84 21.79 10.96
C VAL A 229 11.06 23.07 10.15
N GLU A 230 9.98 23.72 9.72
CA GLU A 230 10.04 25.00 9.02
C GLU A 230 10.57 26.13 9.93
N LYS A 231 10.09 26.21 11.18
CA LYS A 231 10.63 27.13 12.18
C LYS A 231 12.09 26.85 12.52
N ALA A 232 12.49 25.58 12.66
CA ALA A 232 13.89 25.21 12.89
C ALA A 232 14.80 25.59 11.71
N LYS A 233 14.30 25.47 10.47
CA LYS A 233 15.00 25.92 9.26
C LYS A 233 15.14 27.46 9.22
N GLU A 234 14.14 28.21 9.69
CA GLU A 234 14.27 29.65 9.84
C GLU A 234 15.28 30.05 10.92
N GLU A 235 15.25 29.40 12.08
CA GLU A 235 16.15 29.73 13.19
C GLU A 235 17.61 29.41 12.85
N THR A 236 17.88 28.29 12.17
CA THR A 236 19.22 27.98 11.64
C THR A 236 19.69 29.02 10.62
N LYS A 237 18.81 29.48 9.73
CA LYS A 237 19.11 30.57 8.78
C LYS A 237 19.40 31.90 9.49
N LYS A 238 18.65 32.22 10.56
CA LYS A 238 18.89 33.40 11.41
C LYS A 238 20.22 33.29 12.15
N ALA A 239 20.55 32.13 12.73
CA ALA A 239 21.82 31.86 13.39
C ALA A 239 23.03 32.05 12.46
N VAL A 240 22.99 31.53 11.23
CA VAL A 240 24.05 31.75 10.22
C VAL A 240 24.20 33.24 9.86
N LYS A 241 23.09 33.97 9.75
CA LYS A 241 23.12 35.43 9.53
C LYS A 241 23.70 36.19 10.72
N TYR A 242 23.43 35.78 11.96
CA TYR A 242 24.01 36.41 13.13
C TYR A 242 25.51 36.12 13.26
N GLN A 243 25.95 34.88 12.97
CA GLN A 243 27.36 34.51 12.98
C GLN A 243 28.18 35.32 11.97
N SER A 244 27.67 35.46 10.73
CA SER A 244 28.34 36.26 9.69
C SER A 244 28.39 37.75 10.02
N LYS A 245 27.37 38.32 10.68
CA LYS A 245 27.39 39.70 11.17
C LYS A 245 28.38 39.90 12.31
N ALA A 246 28.49 38.94 13.24
CA ALA A 246 29.46 38.99 14.35
C ALA A 246 30.91 38.97 13.83
N GLN A 247 31.21 38.13 12.84
CA GLN A 247 32.53 38.08 12.21
C GLN A 247 32.91 39.41 11.53
N ARG A 248 31.96 40.08 10.84
CA ARG A 248 32.21 41.41 10.26
C ARG A 248 32.50 42.49 11.30
N LYS A 249 31.82 42.45 12.45
CA LYS A 249 32.08 43.39 13.56
C LYS A 249 33.46 43.18 14.18
N LEU A 250 33.90 41.94 14.33
CA LEU A 250 35.24 41.61 14.84
C LEU A 250 36.35 42.12 13.92
N ILE A 251 36.19 41.98 12.60
CA ILE A 251 37.15 42.50 11.61
C ILE A 251 37.23 44.04 11.68
N LEU A 252 36.08 44.71 11.79
CA LEU A 252 36.02 46.18 11.92
C LEU A 252 36.71 46.68 13.19
N ILE A 253 36.42 46.05 14.34
CA ILE A 253 37.05 46.40 15.61
C ILE A 253 38.55 46.13 15.56
N GLY A 254 38.98 44.98 15.03
CA GLY A 254 40.40 44.64 14.87
C GLY A 254 41.15 45.63 13.98
N GLY A 255 40.54 46.06 12.87
CA GLY A 255 41.09 47.08 11.98
C GLY A 255 41.28 48.44 12.67
N CYS A 256 40.27 48.91 13.42
CA CYS A 256 40.37 50.17 14.17
C CYS A 256 41.49 50.12 15.23
N VAL A 257 41.61 49.01 15.97
CA VAL A 257 42.68 48.84 16.98
C VAL A 257 44.06 48.85 16.32
N SER A 258 44.22 48.18 15.18
CA SER A 258 45.48 48.17 14.43
C SER A 258 45.88 49.57 13.95
N ILE A 259 44.94 50.36 13.45
CA ILE A 259 45.20 51.75 13.01
C ILE A 259 45.62 52.62 14.20
N CYS A 260 44.92 52.52 15.34
CA CYS A 260 45.27 53.28 16.54
C CYS A 260 46.68 52.94 17.05
N LEU A 261 47.06 51.65 17.04
CA LEU A 261 48.42 51.23 17.40
C LEU A 261 49.48 51.78 16.43
N PHE A 262 49.18 51.81 15.14
CA PHE A 262 50.09 52.35 14.14
C PHE A 262 50.34 53.85 14.33
N ILE A 263 49.28 54.62 14.60
CA ILE A 263 49.37 56.06 14.89
C ILE A 263 50.19 56.29 16.16
N LEU A 264 49.96 55.50 17.22
CA LEU A 264 50.73 55.59 18.46
C LEU A 264 52.23 55.34 18.21
N ILE A 265 52.58 54.31 17.45
CA ILE A 265 53.97 53.99 17.12
C ILE A 265 54.64 55.14 16.34
N ILE A 266 53.95 55.70 15.33
CA ILE A 266 54.47 56.84 14.57
C ILE A 266 54.68 58.07 15.47
N SER A 267 53.70 58.38 16.34
CA SER A 267 53.81 59.53 17.25
C SER A 267 54.97 59.40 18.23
N LEU A 268 55.22 58.19 18.74
CA LEU A 268 56.39 57.90 19.57
C LEU A 268 57.71 58.02 18.80
N ALA A 269 57.76 57.53 17.55
CA ALA A 269 58.96 57.62 16.73
C ALA A 269 59.34 59.08 16.41
N ILE A 270 58.37 59.92 16.05
CA ILE A 270 58.60 61.36 15.78
C ILE A 270 59.00 62.10 17.06
N GLY A 271 58.42 61.76 18.22
CA GLY A 271 58.76 62.39 19.50
C GLY A 271 60.14 61.99 20.06
N LEU A 272 60.72 60.89 19.60
CA LEU A 272 62.10 60.47 19.93
C LEU A 272 63.16 60.92 18.90
N SER A 273 62.74 61.50 17.77
CA SER A 273 63.61 62.04 16.71
C SER A 273 64.00 63.49 16.99
#